data_AF-A0A915JKS3-F1
#
_entry.id   AF-A0A915JKS3-F1
#
_cell.length_a   1.000
_cell.length_b   1.000
_cell.length_c   1.000
_cell.angle_alpha   90.00
_cell.angle_beta   90.00
_cell.angle_gamma   90.00
#
_symmetry.space_group_name_H-M   'P 1'
#
loop_
_entity.id
_entity.type
_entity.pdbx_description
1 polymer ?
#
loop_
_entity_poly.entity_id
_entity_poly.type
_entity_poly.pdbx_seq_one_letter_code
_entity_poly.pdbx_strand_id
1 'polypeptide(L)'
;FARSSHSSQTCIQQFRDDFIKKFVKVGVIAHEVAHALGFWHETSRNDRNKHVEVLLNNIDPHNWEQFYEDNIDEIDNHDVPYDFGSIMHYSG
;
A
#
# COMPACT_ATOMS: atom_id res chain seq x y z
N PHE A 1 32.05 14.62 42.33
CA PHE A 1 32.48 14.72 40.93
C PHE A 1 32.32 13.34 40.31
N ALA A 2 31.44 13.02 39.37
CA ALA A 2 30.67 13.81 38.42
C ALA A 2 29.28 13.18 38.21
N ARG A 3 28.27 14.02 37.97
CA ARG A 3 26.94 13.65 37.47
C ARG A 3 26.79 14.40 36.14
N SER A 4 26.76 13.70 35.02
CA SER A 4 26.37 14.22 33.69
C SER A 4 26.48 13.04 32.71
N SER A 5 25.59 12.74 31.77
CA SER A 5 24.41 13.40 31.22
C SER A 5 23.95 12.45 30.11
N HIS A 6 22.81 11.79 30.24
CA HIS A 6 22.28 10.85 29.21
C HIS A 6 20.79 11.07 28.91
N SER A 7 20.25 12.25 29.25
CA SER A 7 18.79 12.49 29.24
C SER A 7 18.31 13.47 28.15
N SER A 8 19.18 14.07 27.35
CA SER A 8 18.80 15.11 26.39
C SER A 8 18.74 14.66 24.92
N GLN A 9 19.29 13.49 24.59
CA GLN A 9 19.21 12.92 23.24
C GLN A 9 17.96 12.04 23.01
N THR A 10 17.12 11.80 24.01
CA THR A 10 16.05 10.79 23.90
C THR A 10 14.69 11.36 23.51
N CYS A 11 14.31 12.56 23.97
CA CYS A 11 12.95 13.09 23.78
C CYS A 11 12.66 13.60 22.35
N ILE A 12 13.59 14.35 21.74
CA ILE A 12 13.42 14.85 20.36
C ILE A 12 13.54 13.70 19.35
N GLN A 13 14.45 12.75 19.60
CA GLN A 13 14.56 11.54 18.80
C GLN A 13 13.30 10.68 18.94
N GLN A 14 12.78 10.46 20.16
CA GLN A 14 11.53 9.73 20.38
C GLN A 14 10.35 10.41 19.73
N PHE A 15 10.21 11.72 19.83
CA PHE A 15 9.14 12.45 19.15
C PHE A 15 9.23 12.30 17.62
N ARG A 16 10.43 12.36 17.05
CA ARG A 16 10.66 12.10 15.63
C ARG A 16 10.36 10.65 15.26
N ASP A 17 10.82 9.69 16.03
CA ASP A 17 10.66 8.26 15.77
C ASP A 17 9.19 7.85 15.93
N ASP A 18 8.47 8.39 16.91
CA ASP A 18 7.05 8.19 17.13
C ASP A 18 6.21 8.91 16.07
N PHE A 19 6.60 10.12 15.65
CA PHE A 19 5.94 10.84 14.55
C PHE A 19 6.09 10.10 13.23
N ILE A 20 7.31 9.64 12.90
CA ILE A 20 7.59 8.87 11.69
C ILE A 20 6.89 7.50 11.75
N LYS A 21 6.98 6.76 12.86
CA LYS A 21 6.29 5.47 13.01
C LYS A 21 4.76 5.58 12.94
N LYS A 22 4.19 6.67 13.47
CA LYS A 22 2.74 6.82 13.63
C LYS A 22 2.06 7.42 12.40
N PHE A 23 2.68 8.38 11.73
CA PHE A 23 2.03 9.13 10.65
C PHE A 23 2.52 8.77 9.26
N VAL A 24 3.66 8.07 9.15
CA VAL A 24 4.28 7.77 7.87
C VAL A 24 4.77 6.33 7.86
N LYS A 25 3.83 5.38 7.70
CA LYS A 25 4.22 3.99 7.44
C LYS A 25 4.97 3.96 6.11
N VAL A 26 6.21 3.47 6.13
CA VAL A 26 7.05 3.32 4.93
C VAL A 26 6.29 2.65 3.79
N GLY A 27 5.43 1.66 4.12
CA GLY A 27 4.60 0.99 3.13
C GLY A 27 3.57 1.90 2.44
N VAL A 28 2.97 2.84 3.17
CA VAL A 28 2.02 3.79 2.58
C VAL A 28 2.74 4.74 1.63
N ILE A 29 3.91 5.28 2.00
CA ILE A 29 4.68 6.11 1.06
C ILE A 29 5.02 5.33 -0.19
N ALA A 30 5.52 4.10 -0.03
CA ALA A 30 5.94 3.28 -1.16
C ALA A 30 4.76 2.95 -2.10
N HIS A 31 3.56 2.71 -1.55
CA HIS A 31 2.33 2.53 -2.33
C HIS A 31 1.98 3.77 -3.17
N GLU A 32 1.96 4.95 -2.56
CA GLU A 32 1.64 6.20 -3.28
C GLU A 32 2.71 6.58 -4.32
N VAL A 33 3.99 6.32 -4.02
CA VAL A 33 5.07 6.52 -4.98
C VAL A 33 4.95 5.56 -6.17
N ALA A 34 4.53 4.32 -5.95
CA ALA A 34 4.28 3.37 -7.04
C ALA A 34 3.12 3.84 -7.94
N HIS A 35 2.03 4.37 -7.36
CA HIS A 35 0.98 5.03 -8.15
C HIS A 35 1.52 6.18 -9.00
N ALA A 36 2.38 7.05 -8.43
CA ALA A 36 2.99 8.16 -9.17
C ALA A 36 3.90 7.70 -10.32
N LEU A 37 4.44 6.47 -10.25
CA LEU A 37 5.25 5.85 -11.30
C LEU A 37 4.42 5.11 -12.36
N GLY A 38 3.10 5.02 -12.19
CA GLY A 38 2.19 4.37 -13.13
C GLY A 38 1.80 2.94 -12.75
N PHE A 39 2.07 2.50 -11.52
CA PHE A 39 1.56 1.22 -11.03
C PHE A 39 0.12 1.37 -10.53
N TRP A 40 -0.75 0.47 -10.96
CA TRP A 40 -2.13 0.37 -10.49
C TRP A 40 -2.27 -0.72 -9.43
N HIS A 41 -3.45 -0.84 -8.81
CA HIS A 41 -3.69 -1.88 -7.82
C HIS A 41 -3.49 -3.27 -8.43
N GLU A 42 -2.86 -4.18 -7.70
CA GLU A 42 -2.70 -5.58 -8.15
C GLU A 42 -4.09 -6.23 -8.41
N THR A 43 -5.09 -5.82 -7.62
CA THR A 43 -6.49 -6.23 -7.76
C THR A 43 -7.23 -5.57 -8.93
N SER A 44 -6.60 -4.69 -9.71
CA SER A 44 -7.21 -4.11 -10.92
C SER A 44 -6.69 -4.78 -12.20
N ARG A 45 -5.67 -5.64 -12.10
CA ARG A 45 -5.14 -6.43 -13.23
C ARG A 45 -6.22 -7.19 -13.97
N ASN A 46 -6.06 -7.27 -15.28
CA ASN A 46 -6.97 -8.00 -16.19
C ASN A 46 -7.04 -9.52 -15.91
N ASP A 47 -6.01 -10.11 -15.29
CA ASP A 47 -5.94 -11.52 -14.96
C ASP A 47 -6.37 -11.83 -13.52
N ARG A 48 -6.78 -10.81 -12.74
CA ARG A 48 -7.10 -10.97 -11.32
C ARG A 48 -8.13 -12.06 -11.04
N ASN A 49 -9.11 -12.24 -11.93
CA ASN A 49 -10.22 -13.19 -11.71
C ASN A 49 -9.76 -14.65 -11.84
N LYS A 50 -8.51 -14.89 -12.25
CA LYS A 50 -7.82 -16.19 -12.15
C LYS A 50 -7.18 -16.43 -10.77
N HIS A 51 -7.06 -15.40 -9.95
CA HIS A 51 -6.29 -15.39 -8.70
C HIS A 51 -7.14 -15.05 -7.46
N VAL A 52 -8.09 -14.13 -7.59
CA VAL A 52 -8.96 -13.64 -6.50
C VAL A 52 -10.42 -13.58 -6.93
N GLU A 53 -11.32 -13.87 -5.99
CA GLU A 53 -12.76 -13.71 -6.17
C GLU A 53 -13.24 -12.44 -5.44
N VAL A 54 -13.88 -11.53 -6.15
CA VAL A 54 -14.48 -10.33 -5.55
C VAL A 54 -15.91 -10.63 -5.11
N LEU A 55 -16.13 -10.71 -3.80
CA LEU A 55 -17.46 -10.90 -3.21
C LEU A 55 -18.23 -9.57 -3.16
N LEU A 56 -18.78 -9.14 -4.30
CA LEU A 56 -19.49 -7.84 -4.44
C LEU A 56 -20.60 -7.60 -3.39
N ASN A 57 -21.23 -8.67 -2.89
CA ASN A 57 -22.24 -8.58 -1.83
C ASN A 57 -21.70 -8.02 -0.50
N ASN A 58 -20.39 -8.10 -0.28
CA ASN A 58 -19.71 -7.59 0.91
C ASN A 58 -19.11 -6.18 0.68
N ILE A 59 -19.32 -5.58 -0.48
CA ILE A 59 -18.76 -4.29 -0.88
C ILE A 59 -19.90 -3.28 -0.96
N ASP A 60 -19.67 -2.06 -0.45
CA ASP A 60 -20.62 -0.95 -0.62
C ASP A 60 -20.88 -0.74 -2.13
N PRO A 61 -22.15 -0.73 -2.59
CA PRO A 61 -22.49 -0.53 -4.00
C PRO A 61 -21.86 0.70 -4.65
N HIS A 62 -21.57 1.76 -3.87
CA HIS A 62 -20.88 2.96 -4.39
C HIS A 62 -19.43 2.70 -4.80
N ASN A 63 -18.81 1.62 -4.31
CA ASN A 63 -17.41 1.29 -4.58
C ASN A 63 -17.26 0.16 -5.61
N TRP A 64 -18.35 -0.41 -6.14
CA TRP A 64 -18.28 -1.53 -7.10
C TRP A 64 -17.43 -1.21 -8.33
N GLU A 65 -17.43 0.05 -8.77
CA GLU A 65 -16.65 0.49 -9.94
C GLU A 65 -15.14 0.25 -9.79
N GLN A 66 -14.62 0.30 -8.56
CA GLN A 66 -13.20 0.03 -8.27
C GLN A 66 -12.81 -1.44 -8.45
N PHE A 67 -13.81 -2.31 -8.60
CA PHE A 67 -13.65 -3.75 -8.76
C PHE A 67 -14.18 -4.23 -10.11
N TYR A 68 -14.47 -3.37 -11.08
CA TYR A 68 -14.60 -3.84 -12.46
C TYR A 68 -13.21 -4.16 -13.02
N GLU A 69 -13.14 -5.09 -13.97
CA GLU A 69 -11.88 -5.37 -14.65
C GLU A 69 -11.52 -4.15 -15.51
N ASP A 70 -10.31 -3.63 -15.33
CA ASP A 70 -9.80 -2.59 -16.23
C ASP A 70 -9.63 -3.19 -17.64
N ASN A 71 -9.88 -2.39 -18.67
CA ASN A 71 -9.81 -2.84 -20.06
C ASN A 71 -8.45 -3.50 -20.35
N ILE A 72 -8.49 -4.63 -21.06
CA ILE A 72 -7.33 -5.48 -21.39
C ILE A 72 -6.17 -4.68 -22.04
N ASP A 73 -6.49 -3.58 -22.71
CA ASP A 73 -5.53 -2.75 -23.43
C ASP A 73 -4.82 -1.67 -22.58
N GLU A 74 -5.26 -1.42 -21.33
CA GLU A 74 -4.72 -0.34 -20.48
C GLU A 74 -3.71 -0.82 -19.42
N ILE A 75 -3.67 -2.12 -19.12
CA ILE A 75 -2.77 -2.69 -18.10
C ILE A 75 -1.84 -3.74 -18.71
N ASP A 76 -0.58 -3.35 -18.86
CA ASP A 76 0.53 -4.28 -19.14
C ASP A 76 1.00 -4.92 -17.83
N ASN A 77 0.86 -6.24 -17.72
CA ASN A 77 1.34 -7.00 -16.57
C ASN A 77 2.87 -7.22 -16.61
N HIS A 78 3.55 -6.69 -17.63
CA HIS A 78 5.00 -6.77 -17.85
C HIS A 78 5.58 -8.20 -17.74
N ASP A 79 4.76 -9.19 -18.11
CA ASP A 79 5.04 -10.63 -17.96
C ASP A 79 5.35 -11.08 -16.51
N VAL A 80 4.92 -10.31 -15.51
CA VAL A 80 5.09 -10.63 -14.09
C VAL A 80 3.86 -11.38 -13.55
N PRO A 81 4.04 -12.52 -12.83
CA PRO A 81 2.94 -13.22 -12.17
C PRO A 81 2.19 -12.32 -11.16
N TYR A 82 0.93 -12.64 -10.89
CA TYR A 82 0.14 -11.99 -9.85
C TYR A 82 0.78 -12.14 -8.46
N ASP A 83 0.97 -11.05 -7.72
CA ASP A 83 1.61 -11.05 -6.40
C ASP A 83 0.64 -10.69 -5.26
N PHE A 84 0.22 -11.68 -4.48
CA PHE A 84 -0.61 -11.49 -3.29
C PHE A 84 0.09 -10.71 -2.16
N GLY A 85 1.43 -10.64 -2.17
CA GLY A 85 2.23 -9.85 -1.24
C GLY A 85 2.53 -8.45 -1.75
N SER A 86 2.03 -8.09 -2.93
CA SER A 86 2.27 -6.78 -3.55
C SER A 86 1.82 -5.67 -2.63
N ILE A 87 2.65 -4.64 -2.53
CA ILE A 87 2.29 -3.40 -1.81
C ILE A 87 1.11 -2.69 -2.48
N MET A 88 0.79 -3.05 -3.72
CA MET A 88 -0.34 -2.54 -4.51
C MET A 88 -1.58 -3.43 -4.42
N HIS A 89 -1.52 -4.57 -3.73
CA HIS A 89 -2.71 -5.40 -3.50
C HIS A 89 -3.57 -4.76 -2.40
N TYR A 90 -4.89 -4.65 -2.60
CA TYR A 90 -5.78 -4.20 -1.54
C TYR A 90 -5.58 -5.05 -0.28
N SER A 91 -5.42 -4.40 0.86
CA SER A 91 -5.41 -5.08 2.15
C SER A 91 -6.82 -5.61 2.44
N GLY A 92 -6.93 -6.93 2.65
CA GLY A 92 -8.14 -7.57 3.16
C GLY A 92 -8.39 -7.30 4.65
#